data_AF-A0A1G6AEC1-F1
#
_entry.id   AF-A0A1G6AEC1-F1
#
_cell.length_a   1.000
_cell.length_b   1.000
_cell.length_c   1.000
_cell.angle_alpha   90.00
_cell.angle_beta   90.00
_cell.angle_gamma   90.00
#
_symmetry.space_group_name_H-M   'P 1'
#
loop_
_entity.id
_entity.type
_entity.pdbx_description
1 polymer ?
#
loop_
_entity_poly.entity_id
_entity_poly.type
_entity_poly.pdbx_seq_one_letter_code
_entity_poly.pdbx_strand_id
1 'polypeptide(L)'
;MHELTLQQLADAIGAEVEGDATQTITAVATLASAVQGQIAFLANARYRSQLETTQASAVIVAPNIEVPAGIAAVRTKNPYAGFAKVAQLLDTTPVAATGIHPSAQIHPSAKLGQNVAIGANTVIAEDVELADGVTIGVGCYVGPGTRIGARTQLWQHVVIYHQCVIGADCLVHAGTVIGADGFGWANENGKWIKIPQLGRVVIGDRVDIGASTTIDRGALDDTVISNGVIIDNQCQIAHNVFIDEDTAIAGCTVLAGSCRIGKRCLIGGATAINGHISICDDVQISGFSMVIKEITEPGAYASGIPAAPQREWRRNGARYRQLDDLFQRVKTIEKQLEID
;
A
#
# COMPACT_ATOMS: atom_id res chain seq x y z
N MET A 1 15.57 -17.56 16.11
CA MET A 1 14.09 -17.66 16.09
C MET A 1 13.60 -17.16 17.43
N HIS A 2 12.61 -16.27 17.42
CA HIS A 2 11.95 -15.84 18.65
C HIS A 2 10.93 -16.92 19.01
N GLU A 3 11.14 -17.58 20.14
CA GLU A 3 10.19 -18.54 20.72
C GLU A 3 9.39 -17.78 21.79
N LEU A 4 8.07 -17.77 21.66
CA LEU A 4 7.17 -17.13 22.62
C LEU A 4 6.16 -18.15 23.13
N THR A 5 5.75 -18.00 24.39
CA THR A 5 4.64 -18.81 24.90
C THR A 5 3.33 -18.31 24.30
N LEU A 6 2.33 -19.20 24.23
CA LEU A 6 1.00 -18.83 23.75
C LEU A 6 0.39 -17.69 24.60
N GLN A 7 0.63 -17.68 25.91
CA GLN A 7 0.20 -16.60 26.79
C GLN A 7 0.82 -15.24 26.41
N GLN A 8 2.12 -15.20 26.13
CA GLN A 8 2.79 -13.95 25.72
C GLN A 8 2.20 -13.39 24.42
N LEU A 9 1.90 -14.27 23.47
CA LEU A 9 1.24 -13.88 22.22
C LEU A 9 -0.18 -13.35 22.46
N ALA A 10 -0.95 -14.02 23.30
CA ALA A 10 -2.32 -13.61 23.63
C ALA A 10 -2.35 -12.27 24.37
N ASP A 11 -1.48 -12.07 25.36
CA ASP A 11 -1.35 -10.82 26.12
C ASP A 11 -1.03 -9.64 25.19
N ALA A 12 -0.09 -9.82 24.26
CA ALA A 12 0.32 -8.79 23.33
C ALA A 12 -0.81 -8.33 22.38
N ILE A 13 -1.81 -9.18 22.15
CA ILE A 13 -2.98 -8.85 21.31
C ILE A 13 -4.26 -8.58 22.12
N GLY A 14 -4.21 -8.66 23.45
CA GLY A 14 -5.36 -8.53 24.34
C GLY A 14 -6.42 -9.63 24.14
N ALA A 15 -5.96 -10.86 23.91
CA ALA A 15 -6.81 -12.04 23.70
C ALA A 15 -6.77 -12.99 24.90
N GLU A 16 -7.76 -13.88 25.00
CA GLU A 16 -7.83 -14.91 26.02
C GLU A 16 -7.36 -16.26 25.46
N VAL A 17 -6.65 -17.04 26.25
CA VAL A 17 -6.22 -18.40 25.89
C VAL A 17 -7.17 -19.43 26.51
N GLU A 18 -7.63 -20.37 25.71
CA GLU A 18 -8.34 -21.57 26.13
C GLU A 18 -7.52 -22.80 25.73
N GLY A 19 -7.09 -23.60 26.70
CA GLY A 19 -6.15 -24.72 26.50
C GLY A 19 -4.80 -24.50 27.19
N ASP A 20 -3.74 -25.15 26.72
CA ASP A 20 -2.39 -24.98 27.28
C ASP A 20 -1.75 -23.66 26.84
N ALA A 21 -1.70 -22.70 27.76
CA ALA A 21 -1.11 -21.37 27.54
C ALA A 21 0.43 -21.34 27.63
N THR A 22 1.05 -22.41 28.15
CA THR A 22 2.50 -22.50 28.35
C THR A 22 3.25 -23.03 27.14
N GLN A 23 2.53 -23.62 26.17
CA GLN A 23 3.12 -24.16 24.96
C GLN A 23 3.89 -23.08 24.18
N THR A 24 5.01 -23.51 23.60
CA THR A 24 5.88 -22.66 22.80
C THR A 24 5.37 -22.58 21.37
N ILE A 25 5.31 -21.36 20.84
CA ILE A 25 4.96 -21.06 19.46
C ILE A 25 6.17 -20.42 18.78
N THR A 26 6.51 -20.94 17.60
CA THR A 26 7.73 -20.57 16.87
C THR A 26 7.44 -19.89 15.53
N ALA A 27 6.24 -20.05 14.98
CA ALA A 27 5.86 -19.47 13.69
C ALA A 27 4.33 -19.39 13.53
N VAL A 28 3.91 -18.57 12.57
CA VAL A 28 2.53 -18.52 12.06
C VAL A 28 2.39 -19.42 10.82
N ALA A 29 1.21 -20.00 10.62
CA ALA A 29 0.89 -20.78 9.42
C ALA A 29 -0.61 -20.74 9.07
N THR A 30 -0.97 -21.18 7.86
CA THR A 30 -2.38 -21.36 7.49
C THR A 30 -2.95 -22.61 8.16
N LEU A 31 -4.27 -22.69 8.36
CA LEU A 31 -4.91 -23.89 8.92
C LEU A 31 -4.53 -25.17 8.16
N ALA A 32 -4.45 -25.11 6.83
CA ALA A 32 -4.15 -26.24 5.97
C ALA A 32 -2.69 -26.73 6.07
N SER A 33 -1.75 -25.86 6.44
CA SER A 33 -0.30 -26.15 6.41
C SER A 33 0.36 -26.17 7.79
N ALA A 34 -0.35 -25.69 8.81
CA ALA A 34 0.19 -25.55 10.15
C ALA A 34 0.55 -26.91 10.74
N VAL A 35 1.70 -26.96 11.41
CA VAL A 35 2.20 -28.11 12.17
C VAL A 35 2.35 -27.77 13.65
N GLN A 36 2.71 -28.76 14.46
CA GLN A 36 2.95 -28.58 15.89
C GLN A 36 4.00 -27.49 16.15
N GLY A 37 3.77 -26.64 17.15
CA GLY A 37 4.58 -25.46 17.45
C GLY A 37 4.20 -24.21 16.65
N GLN A 38 3.24 -24.29 15.72
CA GLN A 38 2.75 -23.16 14.95
C GLN A 38 1.34 -22.73 15.37
N ILE A 39 1.07 -21.44 15.23
CA ILE A 39 -0.25 -20.85 15.44
C ILE A 39 -0.90 -20.50 14.09
N ALA A 40 -2.15 -20.92 13.91
CA ALA A 40 -2.97 -20.57 12.76
C ALA A 40 -4.06 -19.56 13.13
N PHE A 41 -4.89 -19.15 12.17
CA PHE A 41 -6.04 -18.29 12.43
C PHE A 41 -7.24 -18.66 11.55
N LEU A 42 -8.44 -18.40 12.06
CA LEU A 42 -9.68 -18.46 11.29
C LEU A 42 -10.38 -17.10 11.31
N ALA A 43 -10.23 -16.35 10.23
CA ALA A 43 -10.95 -15.10 10.01
C ALA A 43 -12.11 -15.21 9.00
N ASN A 44 -12.00 -16.13 8.04
CA ASN A 44 -13.02 -16.33 7.01
C ASN A 44 -13.75 -17.66 7.21
N ALA A 45 -15.08 -17.60 7.38
CA ALA A 45 -15.92 -18.76 7.63
C ALA A 45 -15.81 -19.87 6.57
N ARG A 46 -15.40 -19.54 5.33
CA ARG A 46 -15.20 -20.53 4.26
C ARG A 46 -14.13 -21.59 4.58
N TYR A 47 -13.22 -21.30 5.51
CA TYR A 47 -12.13 -22.19 5.90
C TYR A 47 -12.44 -22.96 7.19
N ARG A 48 -13.67 -22.88 7.72
CA ARG A 48 -14.03 -23.51 9.00
C ARG A 48 -13.78 -25.02 9.00
N SER A 49 -14.03 -25.71 7.87
CA SER A 49 -13.77 -27.16 7.75
C SER A 49 -12.29 -27.52 7.90
N GLN A 50 -11.37 -26.57 7.69
CA GLN A 50 -9.93 -26.82 7.88
C GLN A 50 -9.54 -26.91 9.36
N LEU A 51 -10.40 -26.48 10.29
CA LEU A 51 -10.15 -26.70 11.71
C LEU A 51 -10.09 -28.20 12.02
N GLU A 52 -10.89 -29.03 11.36
CA GLU A 52 -10.96 -30.47 11.64
C GLU A 52 -9.67 -31.22 11.26
N THR A 53 -8.88 -30.67 10.34
CA THR A 53 -7.70 -31.33 9.77
C THR A 53 -6.38 -30.62 10.08
N THR A 54 -6.42 -29.45 10.73
CA THR A 54 -5.22 -28.69 11.04
C THR A 54 -4.34 -29.42 12.07
N GLN A 55 -3.02 -29.28 11.93
CA GLN A 55 -2.05 -29.76 12.93
C GLN A 55 -1.43 -28.60 13.72
N ALA A 56 -2.06 -27.41 13.71
CA ALA A 56 -1.63 -26.27 14.48
C ALA A 56 -1.66 -26.57 16.00
N SER A 57 -0.68 -26.03 16.72
CA SER A 57 -0.65 -26.05 18.19
C SER A 57 -1.72 -25.14 18.80
N ALA A 58 -2.01 -24.02 18.13
CA ALA A 58 -3.04 -23.08 18.54
C ALA A 58 -3.73 -22.41 17.34
N VAL A 59 -4.93 -21.88 17.54
CA VAL A 59 -5.66 -21.12 16.51
C VAL A 59 -6.25 -19.83 17.07
N ILE A 60 -6.00 -18.72 16.39
CA ILE A 60 -6.64 -17.44 16.64
C ILE A 60 -8.05 -17.46 16.03
N VAL A 61 -9.08 -17.32 16.86
CA VAL A 61 -10.48 -17.49 16.44
C VAL A 61 -11.42 -16.49 17.13
N ALA A 62 -12.61 -16.31 16.56
CA ALA A 62 -13.66 -15.54 17.20
C ALA A 62 -14.19 -16.26 18.46
N PRO A 63 -14.78 -15.55 19.44
CA PRO A 63 -15.21 -16.14 20.71
C PRO A 63 -16.19 -17.31 20.58
N ASN A 64 -17.00 -17.33 19.52
CA ASN A 64 -18.07 -18.32 19.30
C ASN A 64 -17.67 -19.50 18.39
N ILE A 65 -16.39 -19.64 18.05
CA ILE A 65 -15.92 -20.70 17.16
C ILE A 65 -15.32 -21.84 17.97
N GLU A 66 -15.94 -23.01 17.94
CA GLU A 66 -15.36 -24.20 18.56
C GLU A 66 -14.07 -24.64 17.84
N VAL A 67 -13.10 -25.06 18.63
CA VAL A 67 -11.80 -25.56 18.18
C VAL A 67 -11.69 -27.03 18.61
N PRO A 68 -11.16 -27.94 17.76
CA PRO A 68 -11.05 -29.35 18.13
C PRO A 68 -10.23 -29.59 19.41
N ALA A 69 -10.57 -30.66 20.13
CA ALA A 69 -9.85 -31.06 21.32
C ALA A 69 -8.36 -31.30 21.01
N GLY A 70 -7.49 -30.79 21.88
CA GLY A 70 -6.03 -30.88 21.72
C GLY A 70 -5.38 -29.68 21.04
N ILE A 71 -6.16 -28.73 20.52
CA ILE A 71 -5.66 -27.47 19.94
C ILE A 71 -6.09 -26.31 20.86
N ALA A 72 -5.16 -25.44 21.24
CA ALA A 72 -5.50 -24.27 22.04
C ALA A 72 -6.17 -23.17 21.20
N ALA A 73 -7.10 -22.42 21.80
CA ALA A 73 -7.75 -21.30 21.14
C ALA A 73 -7.26 -19.97 21.72
N VAL A 74 -6.92 -19.03 20.84
CA VAL A 74 -6.67 -17.63 21.18
C VAL A 74 -7.88 -16.81 20.74
N ARG A 75 -8.69 -16.39 21.71
CA ARG A 75 -10.02 -15.81 21.51
C ARG A 75 -9.93 -14.30 21.35
N THR A 76 -10.33 -13.78 20.19
CA THR A 76 -10.35 -12.33 19.93
C THR A 76 -11.54 -11.91 19.06
N LYS A 77 -12.01 -10.67 19.25
CA LYS A 77 -13.09 -10.09 18.44
C LYS A 77 -12.70 -9.86 16.98
N ASN A 78 -11.39 -9.76 16.69
CA ASN A 78 -10.89 -9.59 15.33
C ASN A 78 -9.72 -10.55 15.06
N PRO A 79 -10.00 -11.80 14.65
CA PRO A 79 -8.98 -12.82 14.41
C PRO A 79 -7.95 -12.40 13.35
N TYR A 80 -8.36 -11.64 12.34
CA TYR A 80 -7.45 -11.21 11.27
C TYR A 80 -6.43 -10.17 11.76
N ALA A 81 -6.89 -9.18 12.54
CA ALA A 81 -5.98 -8.23 13.18
C ALA A 81 -5.11 -8.89 14.27
N GLY A 82 -5.67 -9.86 15.01
CA GLY A 82 -4.91 -10.67 15.96
C GLY A 82 -3.79 -11.44 15.29
N PHE A 83 -4.09 -12.09 14.15
CA PHE A 83 -3.08 -12.74 13.31
C PHE A 83 -1.99 -11.76 12.87
N ALA A 84 -2.34 -10.58 12.36
CA ALA A 84 -1.34 -9.60 11.90
C ALA A 84 -0.35 -9.22 13.01
N LYS A 85 -0.83 -8.98 14.24
CA LYS A 85 0.02 -8.66 15.38
C LYS A 85 0.89 -9.84 15.82
N VAL A 86 0.35 -11.05 15.86
CA VAL A 86 1.13 -12.26 16.18
C VAL A 86 2.20 -12.53 15.11
N ALA A 87 1.88 -12.30 13.83
CA ALA A 87 2.84 -12.42 12.75
C ALA A 87 4.00 -11.43 12.89
N GLN A 88 3.75 -10.20 13.37
CA GLN A 88 4.81 -9.22 13.67
C GLN A 88 5.71 -9.67 14.82
N LEU A 89 5.17 -10.28 15.88
CA LEU A 89 5.95 -10.79 17.01
C LEU A 89 6.84 -11.98 16.64
N LEU A 90 6.42 -12.77 15.65
CA LEU A 90 7.11 -13.95 15.16
C LEU A 90 7.79 -13.68 13.79
N ASP A 91 7.99 -12.42 13.43
CA ASP A 91 8.53 -12.07 12.12
C ASP A 91 9.96 -12.57 11.98
N THR A 92 10.23 -13.23 10.86
CA THR A 92 11.55 -13.76 10.49
C THR A 92 12.15 -13.04 9.30
N THR A 93 11.47 -12.00 8.82
CA THR A 93 11.95 -11.13 7.76
C THR A 93 13.32 -10.58 8.15
N PRO A 94 14.35 -10.74 7.30
CA PRO A 94 15.66 -10.21 7.60
C PRO A 94 15.61 -8.68 7.63
N VAL A 95 16.53 -8.07 8.35
CA VAL A 95 16.72 -6.61 8.28
C VAL A 95 17.33 -6.22 6.94
N ALA A 96 16.99 -5.03 6.41
CA ALA A 96 17.54 -4.55 5.14
C ALA A 96 19.05 -4.25 5.20
N ALA A 97 19.57 -3.92 6.38
CA ALA A 97 21.01 -3.73 6.62
C ALA A 97 21.36 -3.96 8.11
N THR A 98 22.63 -4.22 8.39
CA THR A 98 23.18 -4.28 9.75
C THR A 98 24.44 -3.41 9.84
N GLY A 99 24.45 -2.44 10.76
CA GLY A 99 25.52 -1.45 10.86
C GLY A 99 25.73 -0.67 9.55
N ILE A 100 26.87 0.02 9.43
CA ILE A 100 27.25 0.72 8.19
C ILE A 100 28.26 -0.14 7.43
N HIS A 101 27.88 -0.57 6.23
CA HIS A 101 28.76 -1.40 5.40
C HIS A 101 29.98 -0.58 4.91
N PRO A 102 31.21 -1.16 4.88
CA PRO A 102 32.42 -0.42 4.48
C PRO A 102 32.40 0.16 3.05
N SER A 103 31.56 -0.38 2.16
CA SER A 103 31.40 0.13 0.79
C SER A 103 30.31 1.19 0.63
N ALA A 104 29.60 1.54 1.71
CA ALA A 104 28.66 2.65 1.69
C ALA A 104 29.43 3.97 1.54
N GLN A 105 28.94 4.84 0.66
CA GLN A 105 29.50 6.17 0.43
C GLN A 105 28.61 7.20 1.12
N ILE A 106 29.11 7.80 2.19
CA ILE A 106 28.35 8.75 3.01
C ILE A 106 29.06 10.09 2.95
N HIS A 107 28.37 11.13 2.49
CA HIS A 107 28.92 12.46 2.45
C HIS A 107 29.24 12.96 3.88
N PRO A 108 30.37 13.66 4.11
CA PRO A 108 30.76 14.11 5.46
C PRO A 108 29.77 15.06 6.15
N SER A 109 28.90 15.75 5.40
CA SER A 109 27.88 16.64 5.97
C SER A 109 26.57 15.92 6.35
N ALA A 110 26.43 14.64 5.97
CA ALA A 110 25.26 13.85 6.36
C ALA A 110 25.22 13.65 7.89
N LYS A 111 24.04 13.76 8.47
CA LYS A 111 23.80 13.59 9.91
C LYS A 111 23.10 12.27 10.15
N LEU A 112 23.72 11.41 10.96
CA LEU A 112 23.21 10.10 11.29
C LEU A 112 22.82 10.05 12.77
N GLY A 113 21.61 9.57 13.04
CA GLY A 113 21.12 9.26 14.37
C GLY A 113 21.76 8.00 14.96
N GLN A 114 21.24 7.57 16.10
CA GLN A 114 21.68 6.35 16.78
C GLN A 114 21.17 5.11 16.06
N ASN A 115 21.98 4.05 16.06
CA ASN A 115 21.61 2.74 15.50
C ASN A 115 21.16 2.78 14.02
N VAL A 116 21.69 3.72 13.23
CA VAL A 116 21.47 3.75 11.78
C VAL A 116 22.23 2.60 11.12
N ALA A 117 21.57 1.91 10.19
CA ALA A 117 22.17 0.84 9.39
C ALA A 117 22.11 1.16 7.90
N ILE A 118 23.22 0.98 7.19
CA ILE A 118 23.38 1.33 5.77
C ILE A 118 24.05 0.17 5.04
N GLY A 119 23.36 -0.38 4.06
CA GLY A 119 23.78 -1.52 3.25
C GLY A 119 24.93 -1.21 2.29
N ALA A 120 25.48 -2.27 1.70
CA ALA A 120 26.58 -2.18 0.75
C ALA A 120 26.25 -1.30 -0.45
N ASN A 121 27.23 -0.53 -0.92
CA ASN A 121 27.17 0.29 -2.15
C ASN A 121 26.06 1.34 -2.15
N THR A 122 25.49 1.66 -0.99
CA THR A 122 24.52 2.74 -0.83
C THR A 122 25.22 4.08 -0.80
N VAL A 123 24.60 5.09 -1.43
CA VAL A 123 25.10 6.46 -1.48
C VAL A 123 24.18 7.38 -0.70
N ILE A 124 24.73 8.05 0.30
CA ILE A 124 24.08 9.10 1.09
C ILE A 124 24.74 10.43 0.73
N ALA A 125 23.98 11.30 0.05
CA ALA A 125 24.46 12.58 -0.44
C ALA A 125 24.61 13.64 0.67
N GLU A 126 25.01 14.84 0.28
CA GLU A 126 25.21 15.97 1.19
C GLU A 126 23.94 16.40 1.92
N ASP A 127 24.12 16.83 3.16
CA ASP A 127 23.10 17.44 4.03
C ASP A 127 21.87 16.55 4.27
N VAL A 128 22.00 15.24 4.01
CA VAL A 128 20.99 14.24 4.38
C VAL A 128 20.94 14.09 5.89
N GLU A 129 19.72 13.98 6.43
CA GLU A 129 19.48 13.72 7.85
C GLU A 129 18.73 12.39 8.01
N LEU A 130 19.39 11.40 8.63
CA LEU A 130 18.81 10.11 8.98
C LEU A 130 18.60 10.05 10.50
N ALA A 131 17.36 9.89 10.94
CA ALA A 131 17.03 9.79 12.35
C ALA A 131 17.36 8.41 12.95
N ASP A 132 17.10 8.25 14.25
CA ASP A 132 17.43 7.05 15.01
C ASP A 132 16.77 5.79 14.43
N GLY A 133 17.54 4.71 14.31
CA GLY A 133 17.05 3.40 13.86
C GLY A 133 16.71 3.32 12.37
N VAL A 134 17.01 4.35 11.57
CA VAL A 134 16.83 4.29 10.11
C VAL A 134 17.68 3.15 9.53
N THR A 135 17.07 2.34 8.67
CA THR A 135 17.74 1.23 8.00
C THR A 135 17.63 1.39 6.49
N ILE A 136 18.76 1.48 5.79
CA ILE A 136 18.82 1.63 4.34
C ILE A 136 19.50 0.42 3.73
N GLY A 137 18.78 -0.29 2.86
CA GLY A 137 19.26 -1.48 2.17
C GLY A 137 20.41 -1.23 1.19
N VAL A 138 20.82 -2.29 0.51
CA VAL A 138 21.93 -2.30 -0.46
C VAL A 138 21.60 -1.46 -1.70
N GLY A 139 22.61 -0.72 -2.19
CA GLY A 139 22.57 -0.01 -3.47
C GLY A 139 21.49 1.07 -3.57
N CYS A 140 21.04 1.62 -2.44
CA CYS A 140 20.12 2.75 -2.43
C CYS A 140 20.85 4.06 -2.74
N TYR A 141 20.08 5.06 -3.17
CA TYR A 141 20.54 6.44 -3.30
C TYR A 141 19.62 7.36 -2.51
N VAL A 142 20.20 8.16 -1.61
CA VAL A 142 19.48 9.22 -0.87
C VAL A 142 20.06 10.56 -1.24
N GLY A 143 19.26 11.36 -1.97
CA GLY A 143 19.69 12.61 -2.57
C GLY A 143 19.84 13.78 -1.59
N PRO A 144 20.49 14.87 -2.03
CA PRO A 144 20.89 15.99 -1.17
C PRO A 144 19.76 16.62 -0.34
N GLY A 145 20.02 16.91 0.93
CA GLY A 145 19.08 17.60 1.82
C GLY A 145 17.83 16.80 2.21
N THR A 146 17.77 15.52 1.85
CA THR A 146 16.65 14.64 2.20
C THR A 146 16.65 14.31 3.70
N ARG A 147 15.46 14.19 4.29
CA ARG A 147 15.26 13.86 5.72
C ARG A 147 14.44 12.59 5.85
N ILE A 148 14.91 11.65 6.66
CA ILE A 148 14.24 10.37 6.92
C ILE A 148 14.05 10.19 8.42
N GLY A 149 12.78 10.04 8.84
CA GLY A 149 12.36 9.90 10.22
C GLY A 149 12.72 8.55 10.86
N ALA A 150 12.57 8.49 12.18
CA ALA A 150 13.09 7.41 12.99
C ALA A 150 12.47 6.06 12.61
N ARG A 151 13.25 4.97 12.69
CA ARG A 151 12.84 3.58 12.41
C ARG A 151 12.29 3.34 11.00
N THR A 152 12.42 4.30 10.09
CA THR A 152 12.05 4.10 8.69
C THR A 152 13.05 3.19 7.99
N GLN A 153 12.53 2.25 7.20
CA GLN A 153 13.29 1.23 6.49
C GLN A 153 13.12 1.37 4.98
N LEU A 154 14.24 1.40 4.27
CA LEU A 154 14.31 1.28 2.82
C LEU A 154 14.89 -0.08 2.45
N TRP A 155 14.20 -0.85 1.63
CA TRP A 155 14.76 -2.04 0.98
C TRP A 155 15.76 -1.66 -0.12
N GLN A 156 16.38 -2.66 -0.74
CA GLN A 156 17.44 -2.47 -1.74
C GLN A 156 17.01 -1.64 -2.95
N HIS A 157 17.96 -0.91 -3.53
CA HIS A 157 17.79 -0.17 -4.78
C HIS A 157 16.62 0.82 -4.79
N VAL A 158 16.30 1.41 -3.64
CA VAL A 158 15.40 2.57 -3.54
C VAL A 158 16.16 3.83 -3.92
N VAL A 159 15.54 4.69 -4.72
CA VAL A 159 16.09 5.98 -5.14
C VAL A 159 15.23 7.10 -4.58
N ILE A 160 15.80 7.92 -3.71
CA ILE A 160 15.19 9.14 -3.20
C ILE A 160 15.97 10.32 -3.77
N TYR A 161 15.27 11.23 -4.45
CA TYR A 161 15.84 12.46 -4.99
C TYR A 161 16.15 13.46 -3.86
N HIS A 162 16.54 14.68 -4.23
CA HIS A 162 16.88 15.75 -3.28
C HIS A 162 15.67 16.33 -2.55
N GLN A 163 15.90 16.82 -1.33
CA GLN A 163 14.97 17.61 -0.52
C GLN A 163 13.67 16.87 -0.14
N CYS A 164 13.59 15.55 -0.31
CA CYS A 164 12.44 14.78 0.11
C CYS A 164 12.38 14.71 1.65
N VAL A 165 11.16 14.62 2.19
CA VAL A 165 10.93 14.42 3.62
C VAL A 165 10.11 13.15 3.79
N ILE A 166 10.61 12.22 4.60
CA ILE A 166 9.94 10.95 4.93
C ILE A 166 9.84 10.88 6.45
N GLY A 167 8.64 10.59 6.96
CA GLY A 167 8.36 10.46 8.39
C GLY A 167 8.98 9.23 9.04
N ALA A 168 8.51 8.93 10.25
CA ALA A 168 8.93 7.81 11.07
C ALA A 168 8.12 6.54 10.80
N ASP A 169 8.72 5.39 11.10
CA ASP A 169 8.09 4.07 10.99
C ASP A 169 7.57 3.75 9.58
N CYS A 170 8.19 4.31 8.53
CA CYS A 170 7.83 4.05 7.15
C CYS A 170 8.59 2.83 6.59
N LEU A 171 8.02 2.19 5.57
CA LEU A 171 8.64 1.09 4.85
C LEU A 171 8.56 1.37 3.34
N VAL A 172 9.70 1.24 2.65
CA VAL A 172 9.79 1.46 1.20
C VAL A 172 10.44 0.26 0.54
N HIS A 173 9.72 -0.38 -0.38
CA HIS A 173 10.16 -1.58 -1.07
C HIS A 173 11.04 -1.29 -2.29
N ALA A 174 11.71 -2.35 -2.76
CA ALA A 174 12.79 -2.26 -3.72
C ALA A 174 12.39 -1.64 -5.07
N GLY A 175 13.32 -0.90 -5.67
CA GLY A 175 13.14 -0.29 -7.00
C GLY A 175 12.23 0.94 -7.03
N THR A 176 11.70 1.37 -5.87
CA THR A 176 10.85 2.56 -5.75
C THR A 176 11.66 3.84 -5.95
N VAL A 177 11.04 4.81 -6.62
CA VAL A 177 11.63 6.11 -6.92
C VAL A 177 10.78 7.22 -6.34
N ILE A 178 11.37 8.06 -5.50
CA ILE A 178 10.69 9.16 -4.80
C ILE A 178 11.36 10.49 -5.16
N GLY A 179 10.56 11.44 -5.64
CA GLY A 179 10.97 12.80 -5.97
C GLY A 179 11.55 12.97 -7.37
N ALA A 180 11.22 12.09 -8.31
CA ALA A 180 11.53 12.33 -9.73
C ALA A 180 10.76 13.54 -10.26
N ASP A 181 11.23 14.13 -11.36
CA ASP A 181 10.51 15.21 -12.03
C ASP A 181 9.17 14.71 -12.59
N GLY A 182 8.07 15.37 -12.22
CA GLY A 182 6.78 15.18 -12.87
C GLY A 182 6.74 15.65 -14.33
N PHE A 183 5.62 15.36 -14.99
CA PHE A 183 5.37 15.64 -16.41
C PHE A 183 5.05 17.12 -16.72
N GLY A 184 5.90 18.04 -16.25
CA GLY A 184 5.76 19.48 -16.47
C GLY A 184 6.41 19.95 -17.78
N TRP A 185 5.58 20.25 -18.79
CA TRP A 185 6.00 20.77 -20.10
C TRP A 185 5.07 21.88 -20.59
N ALA A 186 5.64 22.94 -21.15
CA ALA A 186 4.89 23.93 -21.93
C ALA A 186 5.01 23.62 -23.43
N ASN A 187 3.96 23.89 -24.22
CA ASN A 187 4.04 23.77 -25.68
C ASN A 187 4.29 25.15 -26.30
N GLU A 188 5.35 25.26 -27.08
CA GLU A 188 5.60 26.43 -27.92
C GLU A 188 5.83 25.95 -29.36
N ASN A 189 4.91 26.30 -30.27
CA ASN A 189 4.99 25.96 -31.68
C ASN A 189 5.22 24.45 -31.95
N GLY A 190 4.54 23.58 -31.20
CA GLY A 190 4.66 22.13 -31.33
C GLY A 190 5.90 21.52 -30.66
N LYS A 191 6.74 22.34 -30.01
CA LYS A 191 7.90 21.87 -29.23
C LYS A 191 7.59 21.92 -27.75
N TRP A 192 8.01 20.87 -27.02
CA TRP A 192 7.87 20.79 -25.58
C TRP A 192 9.07 21.44 -24.89
N ILE A 193 8.80 22.42 -24.04
CA ILE A 193 9.78 23.13 -23.22
C ILE A 193 9.65 22.62 -21.79
N LYS A 194 10.75 22.10 -21.23
CA LYS A 194 10.77 21.53 -19.88
C LYS A 194 10.47 22.61 -18.85
N ILE A 195 9.54 22.33 -17.95
CA ILE A 195 9.31 23.12 -16.74
C ILE A 195 10.10 22.44 -15.60
N PRO A 196 11.11 23.09 -15.01
CA PRO A 196 11.77 22.58 -13.81
C PRO A 196 10.76 22.29 -12.71
N GLN A 197 10.89 21.15 -12.05
CA GLN A 197 10.04 20.77 -10.92
C GLN A 197 10.80 21.12 -9.65
N LEU A 198 10.36 22.18 -8.96
CA LEU A 198 11.09 22.81 -7.85
C LEU A 198 10.50 22.46 -6.47
N GLY A 199 9.33 21.83 -6.44
CA GLY A 199 8.75 21.28 -5.23
C GLY A 199 9.45 19.99 -4.79
N ARG A 200 8.88 19.35 -3.77
CA ARG A 200 9.44 18.15 -3.15
C ARG A 200 8.37 17.07 -3.00
N VAL A 201 8.74 16.00 -2.32
CA VAL A 201 7.80 14.98 -1.82
C VAL A 201 7.87 15.01 -0.30
N VAL A 202 6.71 15.06 0.34
CA VAL A 202 6.54 14.98 1.79
C VAL A 202 5.71 13.76 2.13
N ILE A 203 6.30 12.80 2.81
CA ILE A 203 5.68 11.57 3.28
C ILE A 203 5.60 11.62 4.81
N GLY A 204 4.41 11.40 5.35
CA GLY A 204 4.14 11.33 6.79
C GLY A 204 4.69 10.07 7.45
N ASP A 205 4.19 9.78 8.66
CA ASP A 205 4.58 8.62 9.46
C ASP A 205 3.77 7.37 9.10
N ARG A 206 4.36 6.18 9.32
CA ARG A 206 3.71 4.87 9.14
C ARG A 206 3.19 4.65 7.71
N VAL A 207 3.92 5.17 6.73
CA VAL A 207 3.58 5.02 5.31
C VAL A 207 4.32 3.81 4.75
N ASP A 208 3.59 2.97 4.02
CA ASP A 208 4.11 1.75 3.40
C ASP A 208 4.04 1.88 1.87
N ILE A 209 5.18 1.75 1.18
CA ILE A 209 5.28 1.96 -0.27
C ILE A 209 5.87 0.70 -0.93
N GLY A 210 5.05 0.09 -1.79
CA GLY A 210 5.35 -1.11 -2.56
C GLY A 210 6.47 -0.92 -3.58
N ALA A 211 6.92 -2.03 -4.14
CA ALA A 211 8.06 -2.12 -5.04
C ALA A 211 7.77 -1.46 -6.39
N SER A 212 8.80 -0.84 -6.96
CA SER A 212 8.76 -0.16 -8.26
C SER A 212 7.63 0.87 -8.40
N THR A 213 7.23 1.49 -7.28
CA THR A 213 6.31 2.63 -7.28
C THR A 213 7.09 3.92 -7.55
N THR A 214 6.45 4.86 -8.23
CA THR A 214 7.03 6.15 -8.61
C THR A 214 6.20 7.29 -8.02
N ILE A 215 6.85 8.16 -7.25
CA ILE A 215 6.23 9.35 -6.66
C ILE A 215 6.97 10.58 -7.13
N ASP A 216 6.34 11.37 -7.99
CA ASP A 216 6.94 12.58 -8.55
C ASP A 216 6.93 13.71 -7.51
N ARG A 217 7.97 14.54 -7.52
CA ARG A 217 7.94 15.81 -6.78
C ARG A 217 6.92 16.77 -7.38
N GLY A 218 6.41 17.67 -6.56
CA GLY A 218 5.52 18.71 -7.06
C GLY A 218 6.26 19.77 -7.90
N ALA A 219 5.51 20.51 -8.69
CA ALA A 219 6.07 21.50 -9.60
C ALA A 219 6.65 22.73 -8.87
N LEU A 220 5.91 23.25 -7.90
CA LEU A 220 6.30 24.39 -7.05
C LEU A 220 6.03 24.04 -5.58
N ASP A 221 4.77 23.70 -5.29
CA ASP A 221 4.38 23.07 -4.02
C ASP A 221 4.76 21.58 -4.01
N ASP A 222 4.56 20.92 -2.87
CA ASP A 222 4.97 19.54 -2.65
C ASP A 222 3.88 18.52 -3.09
N THR A 223 4.31 17.32 -3.49
CA THR A 223 3.46 16.12 -3.47
C THR A 223 3.41 15.61 -2.03
N VAL A 224 2.22 15.26 -1.53
CA VAL A 224 2.03 14.94 -0.10
C VAL A 224 1.33 13.60 0.09
N ILE A 225 1.96 12.74 0.89
CA ILE A 225 1.43 11.45 1.34
C ILE A 225 1.28 11.53 2.86
N SER A 226 0.04 11.51 3.34
CA SER A 226 -0.24 11.68 4.78
C SER A 226 0.01 10.39 5.57
N ASN A 227 -0.13 10.47 6.89
CA ASN A 227 0.19 9.37 7.78
C ASN A 227 -0.65 8.11 7.50
N GLY A 228 -0.07 6.93 7.71
CA GLY A 228 -0.78 5.65 7.63
C GLY A 228 -1.21 5.22 6.21
N VAL A 229 -0.85 5.99 5.19
CA VAL A 229 -1.15 5.64 3.79
C VAL A 229 -0.36 4.39 3.39
N ILE A 230 -1.03 3.48 2.68
CA ILE A 230 -0.39 2.30 2.10
C ILE A 230 -0.55 2.31 0.57
N ILE A 231 0.56 2.18 -0.14
CA ILE A 231 0.62 2.21 -1.61
C ILE A 231 1.27 0.91 -2.07
N ASP A 232 0.56 0.11 -2.85
CA ASP A 232 1.05 -1.15 -3.37
C ASP A 232 2.01 -0.93 -4.56
N ASN A 233 2.51 -2.03 -5.13
CA ASN A 233 3.52 -2.07 -6.17
C ASN A 233 3.07 -1.38 -7.47
N GLN A 234 4.06 -0.84 -8.19
CA GLN A 234 3.87 -0.29 -9.54
C GLN A 234 2.81 0.81 -9.64
N CYS A 235 2.60 1.57 -8.56
CA CYS A 235 1.75 2.75 -8.60
C CYS A 235 2.52 3.94 -9.19
N GLN A 236 1.80 4.80 -9.92
CA GLN A 236 2.30 6.11 -10.35
C GLN A 236 1.55 7.21 -9.61
N ILE A 237 2.29 8.00 -8.84
CA ILE A 237 1.79 9.18 -8.12
C ILE A 237 2.42 10.41 -8.76
N ALA A 238 1.65 11.14 -9.57
CA ALA A 238 2.14 12.32 -10.28
C ALA A 238 2.39 13.53 -9.36
N HIS A 239 2.95 14.59 -9.95
CA HIS A 239 3.28 15.83 -9.25
C HIS A 239 2.05 16.47 -8.57
N ASN A 240 2.26 17.04 -7.39
CA ASN A 240 1.25 17.78 -6.60
C ASN A 240 0.05 16.95 -6.16
N VAL A 241 0.10 15.62 -6.29
CA VAL A 241 -0.92 14.75 -5.72
C VAL A 241 -0.91 14.87 -4.19
N PHE A 242 -2.10 14.88 -3.60
CA PHE A 242 -2.32 14.86 -2.16
C PHE A 242 -3.12 13.61 -1.80
N ILE A 243 -2.57 12.77 -0.92
CA ILE A 243 -3.25 11.59 -0.37
C ILE A 243 -3.37 11.76 1.15
N ASP A 244 -4.60 11.75 1.65
CA ASP A 244 -4.90 11.93 3.06
C ASP A 244 -4.83 10.61 3.85
N GLU A 245 -4.91 10.74 5.18
CA GLU A 245 -4.60 9.71 6.17
C GLU A 245 -5.34 8.39 5.95
N ASP A 246 -4.62 7.29 6.20
CA ASP A 246 -5.12 5.91 6.21
C ASP A 246 -5.80 5.46 4.90
N THR A 247 -5.50 6.12 3.77
CA THR A 247 -5.93 5.69 2.44
C THR A 247 -5.06 4.55 1.92
N ALA A 248 -5.68 3.54 1.32
CA ALA A 248 -5.03 2.39 0.71
C ALA A 248 -5.15 2.42 -0.81
N ILE A 249 -4.02 2.23 -1.50
CA ILE A 249 -3.93 2.24 -2.97
C ILE A 249 -3.35 0.90 -3.44
N ALA A 250 -4.15 0.11 -4.15
CA ALA A 250 -3.73 -1.17 -4.69
C ALA A 250 -2.95 -1.05 -6.00
N GLY A 251 -2.23 -2.12 -6.35
CA GLY A 251 -1.15 -2.07 -7.34
C GLY A 251 -1.58 -1.63 -8.74
N CYS A 252 -0.61 -1.11 -9.48
CA CYS A 252 -0.78 -0.59 -10.84
C CYS A 252 -1.76 0.60 -10.95
N THR A 253 -2.08 1.27 -9.84
CA THR A 253 -2.94 2.46 -9.87
C THR A 253 -2.16 3.68 -10.34
N VAL A 254 -2.80 4.52 -11.14
CA VAL A 254 -2.21 5.74 -11.71
C VAL A 254 -3.01 6.96 -11.27
N LEU A 255 -2.35 7.88 -10.59
CA LEU A 255 -2.89 9.17 -10.17
C LEU A 255 -2.26 10.29 -11.00
N ALA A 256 -3.07 11.02 -11.77
CA ALA A 256 -2.61 12.17 -12.52
C ALA A 256 -2.45 13.42 -11.63
N GLY A 257 -1.69 14.40 -12.14
CA GLY A 257 -1.18 15.53 -11.34
C GLY A 257 -2.27 16.35 -10.66
N SER A 258 -1.95 16.88 -9.48
CA SER A 258 -2.82 17.73 -8.67
C SER A 258 -4.16 17.12 -8.22
N CYS A 259 -4.35 15.80 -8.29
CA CYS A 259 -5.54 15.18 -7.70
C CYS A 259 -5.41 15.11 -6.17
N ARG A 260 -6.56 15.11 -5.49
CA ARG A 260 -6.63 15.04 -4.02
C ARG A 260 -7.51 13.86 -3.61
N ILE A 261 -6.97 12.96 -2.80
CA ILE A 261 -7.66 11.79 -2.27
C ILE A 261 -7.86 11.98 -0.77
N GLY A 262 -9.12 11.92 -0.32
CA GLY A 262 -9.50 12.04 1.09
C GLY A 262 -9.04 10.85 1.94
N LYS A 263 -9.51 10.84 3.19
CA LYS A 263 -9.10 9.87 4.22
C LYS A 263 -9.80 8.53 4.06
N ARG A 264 -9.13 7.45 4.48
CA ARG A 264 -9.70 6.08 4.56
C ARG A 264 -10.30 5.60 3.23
N CYS A 265 -9.80 6.11 2.11
CA CYS A 265 -10.22 5.67 0.80
C CYS A 265 -9.59 4.31 0.47
N LEU A 266 -10.30 3.49 -0.30
CA LEU A 266 -9.81 2.22 -0.81
C LEU A 266 -9.79 2.28 -2.34
N ILE A 267 -8.60 2.42 -2.93
CA ILE A 267 -8.44 2.53 -4.38
C ILE A 267 -8.02 1.17 -4.92
N GLY A 268 -8.92 0.51 -5.64
CA GLY A 268 -8.70 -0.80 -6.24
C GLY A 268 -7.63 -0.78 -7.33
N GLY A 269 -6.99 -1.92 -7.57
CA GLY A 269 -5.83 -2.02 -8.45
C GLY A 269 -6.15 -1.69 -9.90
N ALA A 270 -5.13 -1.23 -10.63
CA ALA A 270 -5.24 -0.77 -12.02
C ALA A 270 -6.28 0.35 -12.23
N THR A 271 -6.57 1.14 -11.20
CA THR A 271 -7.45 2.31 -11.31
C THR A 271 -6.67 3.47 -11.95
N ALA A 272 -7.35 4.25 -12.79
CA ALA A 272 -6.83 5.50 -13.33
C ALA A 272 -7.65 6.68 -12.81
N ILE A 273 -7.00 7.63 -12.14
CA ILE A 273 -7.63 8.84 -11.59
C ILE A 273 -7.10 10.07 -12.31
N ASN A 274 -8.02 10.88 -12.83
CA ASN A 274 -7.71 12.09 -13.58
C ASN A 274 -7.02 13.15 -12.70
N GLY A 275 -6.38 14.12 -13.34
CA GLY A 275 -5.72 15.23 -12.64
C GLY A 275 -6.73 16.28 -12.20
N HIS A 276 -6.33 17.12 -11.24
CA HIS A 276 -7.11 18.28 -10.80
C HIS A 276 -8.56 17.97 -10.34
N ILE A 277 -8.79 16.78 -9.79
CA ILE A 277 -10.06 16.39 -9.19
C ILE A 277 -9.87 16.01 -7.72
N SER A 278 -10.94 16.15 -6.95
CA SER A 278 -10.99 15.75 -5.54
C SER A 278 -11.88 14.53 -5.35
N ILE A 279 -11.47 13.63 -4.47
CA ILE A 279 -12.23 12.48 -3.99
C ILE A 279 -12.39 12.66 -2.48
N CYS A 280 -13.63 12.70 -2.00
CA CYS A 280 -13.92 12.85 -0.59
C CYS A 280 -13.51 11.62 0.24
N ASP A 281 -13.59 11.75 1.56
CA ASP A 281 -13.32 10.66 2.50
C ASP A 281 -14.22 9.44 2.28
N ASP A 282 -13.75 8.28 2.75
CA ASP A 282 -14.52 7.03 2.86
C ASP A 282 -15.06 6.51 1.50
N VAL A 283 -14.32 6.79 0.42
CA VAL A 283 -14.62 6.32 -0.94
C VAL A 283 -13.92 4.99 -1.23
N GLN A 284 -14.67 4.04 -1.82
CA GLN A 284 -14.13 2.77 -2.30
C GLN A 284 -14.25 2.72 -3.82
N ILE A 285 -13.14 2.56 -4.52
CA ILE A 285 -13.10 2.49 -5.97
C ILE A 285 -12.74 1.07 -6.37
N SER A 286 -13.61 0.40 -7.12
CA SER A 286 -13.37 -0.95 -7.61
C SER A 286 -12.18 -0.98 -8.58
N GLY A 287 -11.48 -2.11 -8.66
CA GLY A 287 -10.35 -2.27 -9.58
C GLY A 287 -10.71 -2.01 -11.05
N PHE A 288 -9.73 -1.59 -11.84
CA PHE A 288 -9.89 -1.19 -13.25
C PHE A 288 -10.87 -0.03 -13.48
N SER A 289 -11.10 0.82 -12.46
CA SER A 289 -11.98 1.98 -12.62
C SER A 289 -11.27 3.16 -13.28
N MET A 290 -12.04 3.97 -14.01
CA MET A 290 -11.62 5.22 -14.63
C MET A 290 -12.38 6.38 -13.97
N VAL A 291 -11.68 7.18 -13.18
CA VAL A 291 -12.27 8.29 -12.41
C VAL A 291 -11.94 9.60 -13.09
N ILE A 292 -12.92 10.16 -13.81
CA ILE A 292 -12.73 11.36 -14.65
C ILE A 292 -13.31 12.65 -14.07
N LYS A 293 -14.06 12.54 -12.96
CA LYS A 293 -14.74 13.65 -12.28
C LYS A 293 -14.54 13.54 -10.78
N GLU A 294 -14.77 14.64 -10.08
CA GLU A 294 -14.79 14.67 -8.62
C GLU A 294 -15.81 13.69 -8.04
N ILE A 295 -15.49 13.15 -6.87
CA ILE A 295 -16.38 12.32 -6.06
C ILE A 295 -16.62 13.06 -4.75
N THR A 296 -17.83 13.55 -4.56
CA THR A 296 -18.21 14.37 -3.40
C THR A 296 -18.97 13.60 -2.32
N GLU A 297 -19.40 12.38 -2.62
CA GLU A 297 -20.17 11.54 -1.72
C GLU A 297 -19.39 10.26 -1.38
N PRO A 298 -19.38 9.83 -0.11
CA PRO A 298 -18.75 8.58 0.28
C PRO A 298 -19.51 7.39 -0.32
N GLY A 299 -18.82 6.27 -0.49
CA GLY A 299 -19.43 5.03 -0.98
C GLY A 299 -18.60 4.29 -2.02
N ALA A 300 -19.22 3.30 -2.65
CA ALA A 300 -18.57 2.43 -3.62
C ALA A 300 -18.82 2.90 -5.06
N TYR A 301 -17.73 3.07 -5.80
CA TYR A 301 -17.71 3.47 -7.20
C TYR A 301 -17.06 2.37 -8.05
N ALA A 302 -17.55 2.20 -9.27
CA ALA A 302 -17.02 1.24 -10.22
C ALA A 302 -17.19 1.76 -11.65
N SER A 303 -16.30 1.34 -12.54
CA SER A 303 -16.48 1.51 -13.98
C SER A 303 -15.90 0.33 -14.72
N GLY A 304 -16.10 0.29 -16.04
CA GLY A 304 -15.57 -0.74 -16.91
C GLY A 304 -16.60 -1.81 -17.26
N ILE A 305 -16.26 -2.62 -18.25
CA ILE A 305 -17.11 -3.72 -18.73
C ILE A 305 -16.44 -5.03 -18.30
N PRO A 306 -17.12 -5.89 -17.50
CA PRO A 306 -16.56 -7.17 -17.08
C PRO A 306 -16.18 -8.06 -18.26
N ALA A 307 -15.26 -8.99 -18.01
CA ALA A 307 -14.93 -10.03 -18.99
C ALA A 307 -16.16 -10.88 -19.31
N ALA A 308 -16.33 -11.20 -20.60
CA ALA A 308 -17.39 -12.07 -21.11
C ALA A 308 -16.80 -13.01 -22.18
N PRO A 309 -17.46 -14.14 -22.50
CA PRO A 309 -17.05 -14.99 -23.62
C PRO A 309 -16.84 -14.16 -24.89
N GLN A 310 -15.75 -14.37 -25.62
CA GLN A 310 -15.28 -13.46 -26.68
C GLN A 310 -16.37 -13.11 -27.71
N ARG A 311 -17.20 -14.09 -28.10
CA ARG A 311 -18.31 -13.88 -29.05
C ARG A 311 -19.35 -12.91 -28.51
N GLU A 312 -19.71 -13.03 -27.23
CA GLU A 312 -20.63 -12.13 -26.56
C GLU A 312 -20.02 -10.74 -26.43
N TRP A 313 -18.77 -10.65 -25.97
CA TRP A 313 -18.07 -9.38 -25.82
C TRP A 313 -18.00 -8.60 -27.14
N ARG A 314 -17.63 -9.25 -28.25
CA ARG A 314 -17.58 -8.62 -29.59
C ARG A 314 -18.96 -8.11 -30.03
N ARG A 315 -20.01 -8.90 -29.79
CA ARG A 315 -21.40 -8.52 -30.11
C ARG A 315 -21.83 -7.30 -29.31
N ASN A 316 -21.56 -7.28 -28.01
CA ASN A 316 -21.91 -6.16 -27.14
C ASN A 316 -21.09 -4.90 -27.46
N GLY A 317 -19.79 -5.06 -27.77
CA GLY A 317 -18.93 -3.96 -28.23
C GLY A 317 -19.40 -3.32 -29.53
N ALA A 318 -19.94 -4.10 -30.48
CA ALA A 318 -20.56 -3.54 -31.68
C ALA A 318 -21.81 -2.71 -31.35
N ARG A 319 -22.66 -3.17 -30.42
CA ARG A 319 -23.87 -2.46 -29.99
C ARG A 319 -23.56 -1.16 -29.26
N TYR A 320 -22.46 -1.10 -28.50
CA TYR A 320 -22.05 0.12 -27.82
C TYR A 320 -21.85 1.30 -28.79
N ARG A 321 -21.28 1.03 -29.98
CA ARG A 321 -21.13 2.04 -31.05
C ARG A 321 -22.45 2.46 -31.72
N GLN A 322 -23.53 1.70 -31.51
CA GLN A 322 -24.85 1.94 -32.09
C GLN A 322 -25.83 2.56 -31.08
N LEU A 323 -25.38 2.88 -29.86
CA LEU A 323 -26.25 3.39 -28.80
C LEU A 323 -26.93 4.72 -29.20
N ASP A 324 -26.20 5.62 -29.86
CA ASP A 324 -26.77 6.90 -30.31
C ASP A 324 -27.90 6.69 -31.34
N ASP A 325 -27.67 5.86 -32.36
CA ASP A 325 -28.69 5.48 -33.36
C ASP A 325 -29.92 4.84 -32.69
N LEU A 326 -29.70 3.98 -31.69
CA LEU A 326 -30.78 3.38 -30.91
C LEU A 326 -31.62 4.46 -30.19
N PHE A 327 -30.98 5.41 -29.50
CA PHE A 327 -31.69 6.52 -28.84
C PHE A 327 -32.47 7.40 -29.84
N GLN A 328 -31.90 7.70 -31.00
CA GLN A 328 -32.61 8.46 -32.05
C GLN A 328 -33.83 7.71 -32.59
N ARG A 329 -33.71 6.40 -32.77
CA ARG A 329 -34.83 5.54 -33.20
C ARG A 329 -35.92 5.46 -32.14
N VAL A 330 -35.56 5.31 -30.86
CA VAL A 330 -36.52 5.31 -29.74
C VAL A 330 -37.26 6.64 -29.67
N LYS A 331 -36.55 7.77 -29.71
CA LYS A 331 -37.16 9.10 -29.74
C LYS A 331 -38.12 9.31 -30.91
N THR A 332 -37.78 8.77 -32.08
CA THR A 332 -38.66 8.83 -33.27
C THR A 332 -39.95 8.03 -33.04
N ILE A 333 -39.85 6.86 -32.41
CA ILE A 333 -40.99 6.01 -32.08
C ILE A 333 -41.88 6.66 -31.00
N GLU A 334 -41.30 7.18 -29.92
CA GLU A 334 -42.04 7.87 -28.84
C GLU A 334 -42.85 9.05 -29.40
N LYS A 335 -42.24 9.85 -30.26
CA LYS A 335 -42.91 10.95 -30.96
C LYS A 335 -44.08 10.49 -31.84
N GLN A 336 -43.98 9.33 -32.49
CA GLN A 336 -45.06 8.78 -33.33
C GLN A 336 -46.21 8.20 -32.51
N LEU A 337 -45.93 7.76 -31.28
CA LEU A 337 -46.91 7.17 -30.38
C LEU A 337 -47.54 8.19 -29.42
N GLU A 338 -47.14 9.46 -29.49
CA GLU A 338 -47.57 10.53 -28.57
C GLU A 338 -47.31 10.18 -27.09
N ILE A 339 -46.22 9.45 -26.83
CA ILE A 339 -45.75 9.15 -25.49
C ILE A 339 -44.75 10.24 -25.12
N ASP A 340 -45.17 11.15 -24.23
CA ASP A 340 -44.31 12.16 -23.60
C ASP A 340 -43.36 11.53 -22.55
#